data_AF-A0A1B6FSE1-F1
#
_entry.id   AF-A0A1B6FSE1-F1
#
_cell.length_a   1.000
_cell.length_b   1.000
_cell.length_c   1.000
_cell.angle_alpha   90.00
_cell.angle_beta   90.00
_cell.angle_gamma   90.00
#
_symmetry.space_group_name_H-M   'P 1'
#
loop_
_entity.id
_entity.type
_entity.pdbx_description
1 polymer ?
#
loop_
_entity_poly.entity_id
_entity_poly.type
_entity_poly.pdbx_seq_one_letter_code
_entity_poly.pdbx_strand_id
1 'polypeptide(L)'
;MELNSQFDELSPKIMEILLRAGLVTDKAILETPECDLLNLGSITLADVKQIYNVVAKRSKPTDFISGDQLVNSCNRRWSRLSTGCSQLDSFLQGGVLTRGITELSGQSGCGKTQLCLQLALTVQLPTASSGLDAGAVFICTEDRFPSVRLNQLLKTSPVAQKFPSVRLNQLLKTSPVAQKFP
;
A
#
# COMPACT_ATOMS: atom_id res chain seq x y z
N MET A 1 -5.11 -3.67 -27.74
CA MET A 1 -6.28 -3.28 -28.56
C MET A 1 -7.57 -3.75 -27.89
N GLU A 2 -7.71 -3.61 -26.57
CA GLU A 2 -8.89 -4.07 -25.80
C GLU A 2 -9.09 -3.17 -24.57
N LEU A 3 -9.43 -1.89 -24.78
CA LEU A 3 -10.01 -1.04 -23.72
C LEU A 3 -11.50 -0.75 -23.98
N ASN A 4 -11.96 -0.90 -25.23
CA ASN A 4 -13.31 -0.49 -25.62
C ASN A 4 -14.42 -1.50 -25.30
N SER A 5 -14.10 -2.76 -24.97
CA SER A 5 -15.11 -3.78 -24.66
C SER A 5 -15.48 -3.86 -23.17
N GLN A 6 -14.89 -3.01 -22.32
CA GLN A 6 -15.07 -3.09 -20.87
C GLN A 6 -16.24 -2.25 -20.32
N PHE A 7 -16.82 -1.35 -21.12
CA PHE A 7 -17.79 -0.37 -20.64
C PHE A 7 -18.93 -0.11 -21.63
N ASP A 8 -19.33 -1.07 -22.46
CA ASP A 8 -20.32 -0.89 -23.55
C ASP A 8 -21.68 -0.31 -23.10
N GLU A 9 -22.02 -0.35 -21.81
CA GLU A 9 -23.23 0.24 -21.24
C GLU A 9 -23.11 1.73 -20.85
N LEU A 10 -21.89 2.30 -20.82
CA LEU A 10 -21.66 3.70 -20.47
C LEU A 10 -21.47 4.58 -21.71
N SER A 11 -21.97 5.82 -21.65
CA SER A 11 -21.76 6.79 -22.72
C SER A 11 -20.26 7.03 -22.94
N PRO A 12 -19.78 7.10 -24.19
CA PRO A 12 -18.36 7.32 -24.51
C PRO A 12 -17.81 8.61 -23.90
N LYS A 13 -18.65 9.62 -23.71
CA LYS A 13 -18.29 10.87 -23.01
C LYS A 13 -17.92 10.63 -21.54
N ILE A 14 -18.67 9.78 -20.86
CA ILE A 14 -18.44 9.43 -19.44
C ILE A 14 -17.14 8.65 -19.31
N MET A 15 -16.89 7.70 -20.21
CA MET A 15 -15.63 6.94 -20.22
C MET A 15 -14.41 7.84 -20.39
N GLU A 16 -14.47 8.81 -21.30
CA GLU A 16 -13.36 9.72 -21.53
C GLU A 16 -13.04 10.52 -20.26
N ILE A 17 -14.06 10.96 -19.51
CA ILE A 17 -13.89 11.69 -18.26
C ILE A 17 -13.28 10.79 -17.18
N LEU A 18 -13.76 9.56 -17.02
CA LEU A 18 -13.21 8.59 -16.05
C LEU A 18 -11.75 8.25 -16.37
N LEU A 19 -11.40 8.04 -17.65
CA LEU A 19 -10.04 7.80 -18.09
C LEU A 19 -9.12 9.00 -17.83
N ARG A 20 -9.59 10.22 -18.11
CA ARG A 20 -8.85 11.46 -17.79
C ARG A 20 -8.63 11.63 -16.28
N ALA A 21 -9.58 11.20 -15.46
CA ALA A 21 -9.48 11.19 -14.01
C ALA A 21 -8.59 10.06 -13.46
N GLY A 22 -8.11 9.15 -14.30
CA GLY A 22 -7.32 7.98 -13.87
C GLY A 22 -8.17 6.88 -13.21
N LEU A 23 -9.50 6.95 -13.31
CA LEU A 23 -10.44 5.96 -12.76
C LEU A 23 -10.63 4.80 -13.75
N VAL A 24 -9.58 3.98 -13.87
CA VAL A 24 -9.50 2.90 -14.87
C VAL A 24 -9.97 1.55 -14.32
N THR A 25 -10.14 1.42 -13.00
CA THR A 25 -10.50 0.14 -12.36
C THR A 25 -11.85 0.22 -11.69
N ASP A 26 -12.64 -0.86 -11.79
CA ASP A 26 -13.95 -1.00 -11.14
C ASP A 26 -13.85 -0.69 -9.63
N LYS A 27 -12.80 -1.19 -8.98
CA LYS A 27 -12.50 -0.92 -7.58
C LYS A 27 -12.30 0.58 -7.30
N ALA A 28 -11.48 1.26 -8.09
CA ALA A 28 -11.23 2.69 -7.91
C ALA A 28 -12.52 3.50 -8.07
N ILE A 29 -13.37 3.15 -9.04
CA ILE A 29 -14.66 3.81 -9.24
C ILE A 29 -15.57 3.59 -8.03
N LEU A 30 -15.69 2.35 -7.52
CA LEU A 30 -16.51 2.02 -6.35
C LEU A 30 -16.01 2.66 -5.04
N GLU A 31 -14.71 2.87 -4.91
CA GLU A 31 -14.10 3.52 -3.72
C GLU A 31 -14.11 5.05 -3.80
N THR A 32 -14.32 5.62 -4.99
CA THR A 32 -14.42 7.07 -5.17
C THR A 32 -15.77 7.55 -4.65
N PRO A 33 -15.85 8.61 -3.82
CA PRO A 33 -17.12 9.15 -3.35
C PRO A 33 -17.89 9.88 -4.47
N GLU A 34 -19.21 9.94 -4.33
CA GLU A 34 -20.12 10.58 -5.30
C GLU A 34 -19.73 12.03 -5.63
N CYS A 35 -19.32 12.81 -4.63
CA CYS A 35 -18.94 14.21 -4.82
C CYS A 35 -17.72 14.36 -5.72
N ASP A 36 -16.75 13.45 -5.63
CA ASP A 36 -15.53 13.50 -6.44
C ASP A 36 -15.84 13.20 -7.89
N LEU A 37 -16.77 12.27 -8.16
CA LEU A 37 -17.25 11.99 -9.52
C LEU A 37 -18.00 13.17 -10.14
N LEU A 38 -18.80 13.89 -9.35
CA LEU A 38 -19.48 15.11 -9.80
C LEU A 38 -18.49 16.25 -10.10
N ASN A 39 -17.40 16.32 -9.33
CA ASN A 39 -16.35 17.33 -9.50
C ASN A 39 -15.49 17.09 -10.75
N LEU A 40 -15.58 15.92 -11.41
CA LEU A 40 -14.91 15.67 -12.69
C LEU A 40 -15.48 16.53 -13.84
N GLY A 41 -16.64 17.16 -13.61
CA GLY A 41 -17.27 18.06 -14.56
C GLY A 41 -18.00 17.33 -15.68
N SER A 42 -19.10 17.92 -16.17
CA SER A 42 -19.94 17.34 -17.23
C SER A 42 -20.58 15.97 -16.93
N ILE A 43 -20.59 15.55 -15.66
CA ILE A 43 -21.27 14.36 -15.14
C ILE A 43 -22.42 14.82 -14.25
N THR A 44 -23.61 14.28 -14.45
CA THR A 44 -24.80 14.53 -13.62
C THR A 44 -24.95 13.47 -12.52
N LEU A 45 -25.81 13.71 -11.53
CA LEU A 45 -26.12 12.70 -10.51
C LEU A 45 -26.73 11.42 -11.11
N ALA A 46 -27.47 11.55 -12.21
CA ALA A 46 -28.02 10.39 -12.92
C ALA A 46 -26.90 9.55 -13.53
N ASP A 47 -25.90 10.21 -14.14
CA ASP A 47 -24.73 9.54 -14.70
C ASP A 47 -23.91 8.84 -13.61
N VAL A 48 -23.68 9.48 -12.46
CA VAL A 48 -22.98 8.86 -11.32
C VAL A 48 -23.68 7.58 -10.86
N LYS A 49 -25.01 7.61 -10.71
CA LYS A 49 -25.78 6.42 -10.35
C LYS A 49 -25.69 5.33 -11.42
N GLN A 50 -25.70 5.71 -12.70
CA GLN A 50 -25.52 4.75 -13.79
C GLN A 50 -24.12 4.12 -13.75
N ILE A 51 -23.07 4.92 -13.53
CA ILE A 51 -21.69 4.44 -13.37
C ILE A 51 -21.62 3.41 -12.25
N TYR A 52 -22.11 3.72 -11.04
CA TYR A 52 -22.10 2.76 -9.94
C TYR A 52 -22.91 1.50 -10.25
N ASN A 53 -24.09 1.63 -10.85
CA ASN A 53 -24.92 0.47 -11.17
C ASN A 53 -24.23 -0.47 -12.17
N VAL A 54 -23.61 0.07 -13.22
CA VAL A 54 -22.88 -0.72 -14.22
C VAL A 54 -21.66 -1.38 -13.59
N VAL A 55 -20.86 -0.61 -12.84
CA VAL A 55 -19.64 -1.10 -12.20
C VAL A 55 -19.96 -2.11 -11.09
N ALA A 56 -21.03 -1.91 -10.32
CA ALA A 56 -21.47 -2.82 -9.27
C ALA A 56 -22.03 -4.14 -9.82
N LYS A 57 -22.74 -4.13 -10.96
CA LYS A 57 -23.19 -5.37 -11.62
C LYS A 57 -22.03 -6.19 -12.18
N ARG A 58 -21.00 -5.52 -12.68
CA ARG A 58 -19.80 -6.14 -13.24
C ARG A 58 -18.85 -6.63 -12.16
N SER A 59 -18.71 -5.86 -11.09
CA SER A 59 -17.96 -6.26 -9.92
C SER A 59 -18.63 -7.46 -9.31
N LYS A 60 -17.89 -8.55 -9.13
CA LYS A 60 -18.42 -9.71 -8.40
C LYS A 60 -18.94 -9.22 -7.04
N PRO A 61 -20.21 -9.44 -6.70
CA PRO A 61 -20.67 -9.20 -5.36
C PRO A 61 -19.71 -9.93 -4.41
N THR A 62 -19.19 -9.21 -3.42
CA THR A 62 -18.66 -9.92 -2.26
C THR A 62 -19.87 -10.59 -1.63
N ASP A 63 -20.02 -11.90 -1.85
CA ASP A 63 -21.03 -12.68 -1.16
C ASP A 63 -20.94 -12.42 0.35
N PHE A 64 -22.08 -12.43 1.03
CA PHE A 64 -22.08 -12.38 2.49
C PHE A 64 -21.32 -13.60 3.00
N ILE A 65 -20.19 -13.35 3.64
CA ILE A 65 -19.37 -14.38 4.27
C ILE A 65 -19.59 -14.35 5.78
N SER A 66 -19.60 -15.53 6.38
CA SER A 66 -19.63 -15.67 7.83
C SER A 66 -18.28 -15.28 8.45
N GLY A 67 -18.27 -14.98 9.76
CA GLY A 67 -17.06 -14.52 10.46
C GLY A 67 -15.91 -15.54 10.39
N ASP A 68 -16.21 -16.83 10.45
CA ASP A 68 -15.24 -17.92 10.30
C ASP A 68 -14.64 -17.97 8.89
N GLN A 69 -15.45 -17.79 7.85
CA GLN A 69 -14.98 -17.72 6.46
C GLN A 69 -14.08 -16.50 6.24
N LEU A 70 -14.41 -15.36 6.86
CA LEU A 70 -13.57 -14.17 6.83
C LEU A 70 -12.21 -14.43 7.48
N VAL A 71 -12.18 -14.97 8.70
CA VAL A 71 -10.93 -15.29 9.42
C VAL A 71 -10.06 -16.25 8.61
N ASN A 72 -10.65 -17.30 8.06
CA ASN A 72 -9.93 -18.26 7.21
C ASN A 72 -9.38 -17.60 5.93
N SER A 73 -10.15 -16.70 5.33
CA SER A 73 -9.73 -15.96 4.14
C SER A 73 -8.67 -14.90 4.45
N CYS A 74 -8.69 -14.30 5.64
CA CYS A 74 -7.70 -13.32 6.09
C CYS A 74 -6.38 -14.00 6.43
N ASN A 75 -6.39 -15.09 7.21
CA ASN A 75 -5.18 -15.86 7.54
C ASN A 75 -4.45 -16.38 6.28
N ARG A 76 -5.18 -16.69 5.20
CA ARG A 76 -4.59 -17.11 3.92
C ARG A 76 -4.02 -15.95 3.10
N ARG A 77 -4.55 -14.74 3.24
CA ARG A 77 -4.21 -13.57 2.40
C ARG A 77 -3.27 -12.58 3.09
N TRP A 78 -3.20 -12.58 4.41
CA TRP A 78 -2.38 -11.66 5.19
C TRP A 78 -1.03 -12.29 5.48
N SER A 79 0.02 -11.68 4.95
CA SER A 79 1.39 -11.96 5.35
C SER A 79 1.78 -11.12 6.57
N ARG A 80 2.85 -11.52 7.25
CA ARG A 80 3.46 -10.76 8.33
C ARG A 80 4.88 -10.39 7.95
N LEU A 81 5.29 -9.17 8.27
CA LEU A 81 6.63 -8.66 8.08
C LEU A 81 7.41 -8.76 9.38
N SER A 82 8.54 -9.46 9.36
CA SER A 82 9.40 -9.55 10.55
C SER A 82 9.97 -8.18 10.92
N THR A 83 10.08 -7.96 12.22
CA THR A 83 10.75 -6.80 12.81
C THR A 83 12.27 -6.95 12.85
N GLY A 84 12.79 -8.13 12.51
CA GLY A 84 14.21 -8.50 12.68
C GLY A 84 14.60 -8.85 14.12
N CYS A 85 13.67 -8.79 15.07
CA CYS A 85 13.85 -9.19 16.46
C CYS A 85 12.92 -10.35 16.80
N SER A 86 13.48 -11.51 17.14
CA SER A 86 12.70 -12.72 17.43
C SER A 86 11.73 -12.56 18.60
N GLN A 87 12.13 -11.80 19.63
CA GLN A 87 11.27 -11.52 20.79
C GLN A 87 10.07 -10.66 20.42
N LEU A 88 10.30 -9.62 19.61
CA LEU A 88 9.24 -8.73 19.16
C LEU A 88 8.33 -9.42 18.15
N ASP A 89 8.89 -10.24 17.26
CA ASP A 89 8.10 -11.05 16.33
C ASP A 89 7.23 -12.06 17.09
N SER A 90 7.76 -12.70 18.13
CA SER A 90 6.96 -13.58 19.00
C SER A 90 5.82 -12.83 19.67
N PHE A 91 6.08 -11.63 20.18
CA PHE A 91 5.05 -10.77 20.78
C PHE A 91 3.97 -10.37 19.76
N LEU A 92 4.37 -10.09 18.52
CA LEU A 92 3.47 -9.73 17.41
C LEU A 92 2.88 -10.95 16.67
N GLN A 93 3.11 -12.17 17.16
CA GLN A 93 2.67 -13.43 16.53
C GLN A 93 3.16 -13.60 15.09
N GLY A 94 4.46 -13.37 14.86
CA GLY A 94 5.15 -13.52 13.58
C GLY A 94 5.52 -12.20 12.90
N GLY A 95 5.32 -11.06 13.56
CA GLY A 95 5.68 -9.73 13.05
C GLY A 95 4.47 -8.87 12.66
N VAL A 96 4.76 -7.75 12.01
CA VAL A 96 3.78 -6.70 11.64
C VAL A 96 2.84 -7.23 10.57
N LEU A 97 1.53 -7.15 10.82
CA LEU A 97 0.50 -7.67 9.93
C LEU A 97 0.37 -6.79 8.67
N THR A 98 0.34 -7.41 7.49
CA THR A 98 -0.02 -6.71 6.25
C THR A 98 -1.53 -6.50 6.12
N ARG A 99 -1.93 -5.53 5.30
CA ARG A 99 -3.35 -5.16 5.12
C ARG A 99 -4.04 -4.69 6.41
N GLY A 100 -3.28 -4.06 7.29
CA GLY A 100 -3.76 -3.36 8.48
C GLY A 100 -2.87 -2.16 8.79
N ILE A 101 -3.27 -1.38 9.80
CA ILE A 101 -2.49 -0.26 10.33
C ILE A 101 -1.89 -0.70 11.67
N THR A 102 -0.57 -0.54 11.81
CA THR A 102 0.13 -0.76 13.08
C THR A 102 0.67 0.58 13.57
N GLU A 103 0.22 1.01 14.74
CA GLU A 103 0.67 2.25 15.36
C GLU A 103 1.84 1.97 16.33
N LEU A 104 2.90 2.76 16.22
CA LEU A 104 4.05 2.73 17.13
C LEU A 104 4.11 4.03 17.92
N SER A 105 3.72 3.99 19.19
CA SER A 105 3.68 5.17 20.07
C SER A 105 4.69 5.06 21.22
N GLY A 106 5.16 6.20 21.73
CA GLY A 106 6.13 6.27 22.82
C GLY A 106 6.96 7.55 22.82
N GLN A 107 7.73 7.78 23.88
CA GLN A 107 8.57 8.98 24.05
C GLN A 107 9.67 9.12 22.99
N SER A 108 10.22 10.32 22.80
CA SER A 108 11.38 10.51 21.94
C SER A 108 12.55 9.63 22.40
N GLY A 109 13.30 9.07 21.44
CA GLY A 109 14.41 8.16 21.74
C GLY A 109 14.02 6.71 22.08
N CYS A 110 12.74 6.34 22.20
CA CYS A 110 12.35 4.96 22.53
C CYS A 110 12.51 3.93 21.39
N GLY A 111 13.06 4.34 20.24
CA GLY A 111 13.37 3.45 19.12
C GLY A 111 12.34 3.36 17.99
N LYS A 112 11.27 4.17 17.99
CA LYS A 112 10.23 4.20 16.93
C LYS A 112 10.83 4.32 15.52
N THR A 113 11.61 5.37 15.27
CA THR A 113 12.28 5.62 13.99
C THR A 113 13.23 4.48 13.62
N GLN A 114 13.87 3.86 14.62
CA GLN A 114 14.74 2.71 14.39
C GLN A 114 13.97 1.51 13.87
N LEU A 115 12.84 1.17 14.50
CA LEU A 115 11.98 0.09 14.07
C LEU A 115 11.40 0.36 12.67
N CYS A 116 10.98 1.59 12.36
CA CYS A 116 10.50 1.95 11.02
C CYS A 116 11.58 1.74 9.95
N LEU A 117 12.84 2.14 10.21
CA LEU A 117 13.94 1.89 9.28
C LEU A 117 14.23 0.40 9.12
N GLN A 118 14.19 -0.36 10.21
CA GLN A 118 14.38 -1.81 10.16
C GLN A 118 13.29 -2.49 9.32
N LEU A 119 12.02 -2.10 9.49
CA LEU A 119 10.92 -2.62 8.66
C LEU A 119 11.08 -2.26 7.19
N ALA A 120 11.53 -1.03 6.88
CA ALA A 120 11.82 -0.61 5.51
C ALA A 120 12.94 -1.44 4.86
N LEU A 121 13.87 -1.98 5.66
CA LEU A 121 14.87 -2.94 5.19
C LEU A 121 14.30 -4.34 5.02
N THR A 122 13.61 -4.85 6.06
CA THR A 122 13.13 -6.23 6.06
C THR A 122 12.14 -6.50 4.92
N VAL A 123 11.29 -5.52 4.56
CA VAL A 123 10.26 -5.70 3.53
C VAL A 123 10.83 -6.03 2.14
N GLN A 124 12.06 -5.59 1.85
CA GLN A 124 12.74 -5.81 0.58
C GLN A 124 13.36 -7.21 0.44
N LEU A 125 13.40 -7.97 1.53
CA LEU A 125 13.98 -9.30 1.50
C LEU A 125 13.00 -10.30 0.89
N PRO A 126 13.49 -11.43 0.35
CA PRO A 126 12.63 -12.51 -0.10
C PRO A 126 11.69 -13.01 1.01
N THR A 127 10.51 -13.47 0.63
CA THR A 127 9.53 -14.09 1.54
C THR A 127 10.08 -15.30 2.29
N ALA A 128 11.01 -16.05 1.67
CA ALA A 128 11.74 -17.14 2.31
C ALA A 128 12.66 -16.69 3.47
N SER A 129 12.88 -15.38 3.64
CA SER A 129 13.73 -14.79 4.68
C SER A 129 12.98 -13.72 5.47
N SER A 130 11.68 -13.93 5.68
CA SER A 130 10.80 -13.10 6.51
C SER A 130 10.57 -11.67 6.01
N GLY A 131 10.89 -11.40 4.73
CA GLY A 131 10.51 -10.18 4.01
C GLY A 131 9.28 -10.37 3.13
N LEU A 132 9.03 -9.43 2.21
CA LEU A 132 7.88 -9.45 1.30
C LEU A 132 8.27 -9.18 -0.17
N ASP A 133 9.56 -9.15 -0.48
CA ASP A 133 10.12 -8.83 -1.81
C ASP A 133 9.50 -7.56 -2.41
N ALA A 134 9.33 -6.53 -1.57
CA ALA A 134 8.60 -5.31 -1.91
C ALA A 134 9.35 -4.03 -1.47
N GLY A 135 8.96 -2.90 -2.07
CA GLY A 135 9.48 -1.58 -1.70
C GLY A 135 8.83 -1.00 -0.44
N ALA A 136 9.49 -0.01 0.15
CA ALA A 136 8.97 0.77 1.28
C ALA A 136 8.80 2.25 0.88
N VAL A 137 7.76 2.90 1.40
CA VAL A 137 7.60 4.36 1.34
C VAL A 137 7.73 4.90 2.75
N PHE A 138 8.71 5.78 2.98
CA PHE A 138 8.95 6.41 4.27
C PHE A 138 8.61 7.90 4.17
N ILE A 139 7.63 8.35 4.95
CA ILE A 139 7.20 9.75 5.00
C ILE A 139 7.75 10.36 6.29
N CYS A 140 8.43 11.49 6.18
CA CYS A 140 8.97 12.22 7.32
C CYS A 140 8.18 13.51 7.54
N THR A 141 7.78 13.76 8.78
CA THR A 141 7.00 14.95 9.15
C THR A 141 7.73 15.91 10.10
N GLU A 142 8.76 15.45 10.81
CA GLU A 142 9.50 16.25 11.81
C GLU A 142 10.91 16.61 11.34
N ASP A 143 11.62 15.64 10.77
CA ASP A 143 13.05 15.76 10.42
C ASP A 143 13.32 15.20 9.02
N ARG A 144 14.53 15.47 8.49
CA ARG A 144 14.98 14.83 7.25
C ARG A 144 15.08 13.31 7.41
N PHE A 145 14.89 12.60 6.30
CA PHE A 145 15.03 11.15 6.27
C PHE A 145 16.41 10.72 6.82
N PRO A 146 16.47 9.79 7.81
CA PRO A 146 17.70 9.40 8.50
C PRO A 146 18.58 8.45 7.66
N SER A 147 19.01 8.91 6.50
CA SER A 147 19.78 8.16 5.49
C SER A 147 21.11 7.63 6.01
N VAL A 148 21.81 8.40 6.85
CA VAL A 148 23.07 7.99 7.48
C VAL A 148 22.84 6.75 8.36
N ARG A 149 21.76 6.77 9.15
CA ARG A 149 21.41 5.65 10.03
C ARG A 149 20.95 4.44 9.24
N LEU A 150 20.19 4.64 8.15
CA LEU A 150 19.83 3.58 7.23
C LEU A 150 21.08 2.91 6.64
N ASN A 151 22.04 3.68 6.13
CA ASN A 151 23.29 3.17 5.59
C ASN A 151 24.10 2.39 6.64
N GLN A 152 24.07 2.82 7.91
CA GLN A 152 24.66 2.04 8.99
C GLN A 152 23.94 0.70 9.18
N LEU A 153 22.60 0.71 9.26
CA LEU A 153 21.82 -0.54 9.36
C LEU A 153 22.10 -1.49 8.20
N LEU A 154 22.24 -0.98 6.98
CA LEU A 154 22.59 -1.78 5.81
C LEU A 154 23.93 -2.50 5.94
N LYS A 155 24.92 -1.83 6.53
CA LYS A 155 26.25 -2.41 6.74
C LYS A 155 26.28 -3.39 7.90
N THR A 156 25.51 -3.13 8.96
CA THR A 156 25.59 -3.90 10.22
C THR A 156 24.54 -5.01 10.34
N SER A 157 23.41 -4.90 9.63
CA SER A 157 22.32 -5.85 9.76
C SER A 157 22.76 -7.22 9.21
N PRO A 158 22.70 -8.29 10.01
CA PRO A 158 22.99 -9.65 9.54
C PRO A 158 22.11 -10.04 8.35
N VAL A 159 20.92 -9.42 8.28
CA VAL A 159 19.94 -9.70 7.25
C VAL A 159 20.31 -9.01 5.93
N ALA A 160 20.78 -7.76 5.98
CA ALA A 160 21.27 -7.06 4.79
C ALA A 160 22.55 -7.70 4.22
N GLN A 161 23.44 -8.20 5.08
CA GLN A 161 24.67 -8.87 4.65
C GLN A 161 24.43 -10.19 3.91
N LYS A 162 23.35 -10.91 4.22
CA LYS A 162 22.97 -12.16 3.54
C LYS A 162 22.42 -11.93 2.12
N PHE A 163 21.97 -10.70 1.81
CA PHE A 163 21.33 -10.38 0.53
C PHE A 163 21.98 -9.16 -0.16
N PRO A 164 23.25 -9.25 -0.57
CA PRO A 164 23.98 -8.13 -1.19
C PRO A 164 23.43 -7.73 -2.57
N SER A 165 22.71 -8.63 -3.24
CA SER A 165 22.09 -8.43 -4.56
C SER A 165 20.74 -7.73 -4.52
N VAL A 166 20.07 -7.67 -3.37
CA VAL A 166 18.89 -6.82 -3.18
C VAL A 166 19.41 -5.39 -3.19
N ARG A 167 19.32 -4.71 -4.33
CA ARG A 167 19.80 -3.33 -4.50
C ARG A 167 18.95 -2.38 -3.65
N LEU A 168 19.30 -2.28 -2.39
CA LEU A 168 18.79 -1.32 -1.40
C LEU A 168 18.97 0.14 -1.86
N ASN A 169 19.79 0.37 -2.90
CA ASN A 169 19.91 1.64 -3.63
C ASN A 169 18.57 2.14 -4.23
N GLN A 170 17.53 1.31 -4.32
CA GLN A 170 16.19 1.76 -4.71
C GLN A 170 15.38 2.41 -3.57
N LEU A 171 15.81 2.28 -2.30
CA LEU A 171 15.15 2.95 -1.16
C LEU A 171 15.22 4.46 -1.24
N LEU A 172 16.24 4.98 -1.91
CA LEU A 172 16.48 6.41 -2.06
C LEU A 172 16.08 6.90 -3.46
N LYS A 173 14.96 6.40 -4.01
CA LYS A 173 14.24 7.19 -5.01
C LYS A 173 13.54 8.32 -4.27
N THR A 174 14.31 9.28 -3.77
CA THR A 174 13.75 10.54 -3.29
C THR A 174 13.08 11.18 -4.50
N SER A 175 11.75 11.26 -4.50
CA SER A 175 11.07 12.18 -5.40
C SER A 175 11.72 13.56 -5.24
N PRO A 176 11.98 14.33 -6.32
CA PRO A 176 12.50 15.69 -6.22
C PRO A 176 11.64 16.61 -5.34
N VAL A 177 10.42 16.19 -4.98
CA VAL A 177 9.53 16.86 -4.02
C VAL A 177 10.00 16.72 -2.56
N ALA A 178 10.75 15.66 -2.20
CA ALA A 178 11.21 15.43 -0.82
C ALA A 178 12.33 16.38 -0.37
N GLN A 179 12.86 17.21 -1.27
CA GLN A 179 13.85 18.26 -0.97
C GLN A 179 13.21 19.63 -0.68
N LYS A 180 11.87 19.72 -0.61
CA LYS A 180 11.12 20.98 -0.55
C LYS A 180 10.23 21.17 0.68
N PHE A 181 10.59 20.58 1.82
CA PHE A 181 9.99 20.98 3.08
C PHE A 181 11.09 21.56 4.00
N PRO A 182 10.85 22.76 4.56
CA PRO A 182 11.84 23.54 5.31
C PRO A 182 12.35 22.82 6.56
#